data_AF-A0A933JPZ2-F1
#
_entry.id   AF-A0A933JPZ2-F1
#
_cell.length_a   1.000
_cell.length_b   1.000
_cell.length_c   1.000
_cell.angle_alpha   90.00
_cell.angle_beta   90.00
_cell.angle_gamma   90.00
#
_symmetry.space_group_name_H-M   'P 1'
#
loop_
_entity.id
_entity.type
_entity.pdbx_description
1 polymer ?
#
loop_
_entity_poly.entity_id
_entity_poly.type
_entity_poly.pdbx_seq_one_letter_code
_entity_poly.pdbx_strand_id
1 'polypeptide(L)'
;MTDLGPVTQALEREVAAELRRQGVVVWLDKDAHYRGFVDALAQRAKESAFPHPVVAFRGSFLELLFELEPFGSGLDKQPVLIHMPGFNEESIRATPVLELYASGVRFRKSFETLVREAAVGRVAASEVDAFLANEPSLEEADRWLAAAMSGRSEDLLRFLEDVGPAVLVEALGGDP
;
A
#
# COMPACT_ATOMS: atom_id res chain seq x y z
N MET A 1 -6.96 5.30 15.73
CA MET A 1 -6.75 5.34 14.27
C MET A 1 -5.27 5.60 14.06
N THR A 2 -4.53 4.61 13.60
CA THR A 2 -3.13 4.81 13.23
C THR A 2 -3.14 5.70 11.98
N ASP A 3 -2.57 6.90 12.08
CA ASP A 3 -2.46 7.80 10.95
C ASP A 3 -1.33 7.28 10.05
N LEU A 4 -1.70 6.39 9.13
CA LEU A 4 -0.77 5.83 8.15
C LEU A 4 -0.33 6.95 7.21
N GLY A 5 0.90 6.91 6.70
CA GLY A 5 1.29 7.90 5.70
C GLY A 5 0.56 7.70 4.37
N PRO A 6 0.60 8.69 3.47
CA PRO A 6 -0.20 8.72 2.25
C PRO A 6 0.09 7.57 1.27
N VAL A 7 1.33 7.08 1.23
CA VAL A 7 1.74 5.96 0.37
C VAL A 7 1.24 4.65 0.96
N THR A 8 1.42 4.45 2.26
CA THR A 8 0.91 3.27 2.97
C THR A 8 -0.62 3.19 2.93
N GLN A 9 -1.32 4.32 3.04
CA GLN A 9 -2.78 4.38 2.88
C GLN A 9 -3.24 3.99 1.46
N ALA A 10 -2.48 4.36 0.43
CA ALA A 10 -2.79 3.93 -0.94
C ALA A 10 -2.65 2.40 -1.07
N LEU A 11 -1.55 1.85 -0.56
CA LEU A 11 -1.27 0.41 -0.58
C LEU A 11 -2.32 -0.41 0.18
N GLU A 12 -2.69 0.01 1.39
CA GLU A 12 -3.72 -0.68 2.18
C GLU A 12 -5.07 -0.69 1.47
N ARG A 13 -5.46 0.42 0.82
CA ARG A 13 -6.71 0.49 0.06
C ARG A 13 -6.73 -0.48 -1.12
N GLU A 14 -5.63 -0.59 -1.85
CA GLU A 14 -5.50 -1.54 -2.96
C GLU A 14 -5.59 -3.00 -2.46
N VAL A 15 -4.83 -3.34 -1.43
CA VAL A 15 -4.84 -4.68 -0.83
C VAL A 15 -6.23 -5.04 -0.31
N ALA A 16 -6.87 -4.13 0.42
CA ALA A 16 -8.22 -4.35 0.94
C ALA A 16 -9.26 -4.47 -0.18
N ALA A 17 -9.11 -3.73 -1.29
CA ALA A 17 -9.99 -3.86 -2.45
C ALA A 17 -9.86 -5.24 -3.11
N GLU A 18 -8.65 -5.74 -3.28
CA GLU A 18 -8.42 -7.08 -3.86
C GLU A 18 -8.95 -8.19 -2.95
N LEU A 19 -8.74 -8.11 -1.64
CA LEU A 19 -9.27 -9.08 -0.68
C LEU A 19 -10.80 -9.17 -0.71
N ARG A 20 -11.49 -8.02 -0.75
CA ARG A 20 -12.95 -7.97 -0.87
C ARG A 20 -13.45 -8.57 -2.18
N ARG A 21 -12.68 -8.45 -3.26
CA ARG A 21 -13.08 -8.87 -4.61
C ARG A 21 -12.83 -10.36 -4.88
N GLN A 22 -11.78 -10.93 -4.30
CA GLN A 22 -11.24 -12.23 -4.72
C GLN A 22 -11.15 -13.27 -3.61
N GLY A 23 -11.26 -12.86 -2.34
CA GLY A 23 -11.09 -13.74 -1.19
C GLY A 23 -9.61 -14.01 -0.90
N VAL A 24 -9.03 -15.04 -1.52
CA VAL A 24 -7.63 -15.42 -1.27
C VAL A 24 -6.69 -14.58 -2.14
N VAL A 25 -5.83 -13.79 -1.52
CA VAL A 25 -4.85 -12.95 -2.20
C VAL A 25 -3.44 -13.38 -1.81
N VAL A 26 -2.63 -13.79 -2.80
CA VAL A 26 -1.22 -14.12 -2.62
C VAL A 26 -0.35 -12.98 -3.11
N TRP A 27 0.30 -12.27 -2.19
CA TRP A 27 1.18 -11.16 -2.49
C TRP A 27 2.62 -11.64 -2.65
N LEU A 28 3.13 -11.53 -3.88
CA LEU A 28 4.53 -11.77 -4.20
C LEU A 28 5.32 -10.47 -4.06
N ASP A 29 6.09 -10.36 -3.00
CA ASP A 29 6.91 -9.20 -2.66
C ASP A 29 8.39 -9.54 -2.83
N LYS A 30 8.85 -9.57 -4.09
CA LYS A 30 10.18 -10.07 -4.45
C LYS A 30 11.31 -9.41 -3.66
N ASP A 31 11.22 -8.11 -3.44
CA ASP A 31 12.29 -7.32 -2.82
C ASP A 31 12.06 -7.13 -1.30
N ALA A 32 10.99 -7.72 -0.75
CA ALA A 32 10.61 -7.66 0.66
C ALA A 32 10.38 -6.23 1.22
N HIS A 33 10.09 -5.26 0.36
CA HIS A 33 9.88 -3.85 0.73
C HIS A 33 8.72 -3.65 1.71
N TYR A 34 7.74 -4.55 1.70
CA TYR A 34 6.50 -4.38 2.47
C TYR A 34 6.46 -5.19 3.75
N ARG A 35 7.57 -5.80 4.17
CA ARG A 35 7.61 -6.66 5.37
C ARG A 35 7.09 -5.95 6.62
N GLY A 36 7.60 -4.75 6.92
CA GLY A 36 7.19 -3.97 8.10
C GLY A 36 5.70 -3.59 8.06
N PHE A 37 5.23 -3.16 6.89
CA PHE A 37 3.81 -2.85 6.67
C PHE A 37 2.91 -4.07 6.91
N VAL A 38 3.25 -5.22 6.33
CA VAL A 38 2.45 -6.44 6.46
C VAL A 38 2.46 -6.97 7.89
N ASP A 39 3.59 -6.89 8.61
CA ASP A 39 3.67 -7.26 10.02
C ASP A 39 2.73 -6.39 10.88
N ALA A 40 2.72 -5.07 10.64
CA ALA A 40 1.78 -4.15 11.29
C ALA A 40 0.32 -4.43 10.91
N LEU A 41 0.05 -4.77 9.64
CA LEU A 41 -1.28 -5.11 9.15
C LEU A 41 -1.80 -6.40 9.80
N ALA A 42 -0.94 -7.41 9.96
CA ALA A 42 -1.28 -8.66 10.65
C ALA A 42 -1.59 -8.43 12.14
N GLN A 43 -0.84 -7.56 12.81
CA GLN A 43 -1.14 -7.18 14.18
C GLN A 43 -2.51 -6.48 14.28
N ARG A 44 -2.79 -5.55 13.36
CA ARG A 44 -4.10 -4.88 13.29
C ARG A 44 -5.25 -5.85 12.98
N ALA A 45 -5.01 -6.88 12.18
CA ALA A 45 -6.00 -7.93 11.93
C ALA A 45 -6.35 -8.70 13.22
N LYS A 46 -5.34 -9.04 14.04
CA LYS A 46 -5.54 -9.68 15.37
C LYS A 46 -6.33 -8.78 16.32
N GLU A 47 -6.15 -7.46 16.22
CA GLU A 47 -6.87 -6.44 16.99
C GLU A 47 -8.23 -6.06 16.38
N SER A 48 -8.68 -6.73 15.31
CA SER A 48 -9.91 -6.41 14.57
C SER A 48 -9.95 -4.99 13.97
N ALA A 49 -8.79 -4.32 13.87
CA ALA A 49 -8.61 -3.00 13.22
C ALA A 49 -8.35 -3.10 11.71
N PHE A 50 -8.18 -4.33 11.20
CA PHE A 50 -8.19 -4.66 9.78
C PHE A 50 -9.07 -5.90 9.57
N PRO A 51 -10.04 -5.90 8.64
CA PRO A 51 -11.13 -6.88 8.62
C PRO A 51 -10.77 -8.23 8.00
N HIS A 52 -9.55 -8.39 7.48
CA HIS A 52 -9.10 -9.61 6.80
C HIS A 52 -7.89 -10.22 7.51
N PRO A 53 -7.87 -11.53 7.75
CA PRO A 53 -6.68 -12.24 8.17
C PRO A 53 -5.48 -11.97 7.26
N VAL A 54 -4.32 -11.80 7.88
CA VAL A 54 -3.04 -11.64 7.18
C VAL A 54 -2.09 -12.69 7.73
N VAL A 55 -1.60 -13.52 6.83
CA VAL A 55 -0.64 -14.58 7.11
C VAL A 55 0.59 -14.32 6.26
N ALA A 56 1.78 -14.38 6.86
CA ALA A 56 2.99 -13.96 6.19
C ALA A 56 4.13 -14.96 6.38
N PHE A 57 4.80 -15.31 5.29
CA PHE A 57 5.98 -16.17 5.37
C PHE A 57 7.14 -15.43 6.07
N ARG A 58 7.67 -16.02 7.14
CA ARG A 58 8.79 -15.48 7.92
C ARG A 58 9.94 -16.48 8.11
N GLY A 59 10.15 -17.33 7.10
CA GLY A 59 11.28 -18.28 7.05
C GLY A 59 10.90 -19.74 7.25
N SER A 60 9.66 -20.04 7.66
CA SER A 60 9.16 -21.40 7.85
C SER A 60 7.88 -21.64 7.05
N PHE A 61 7.93 -22.55 6.08
CA PHE A 61 6.72 -22.97 5.36
C PHE A 61 5.79 -23.79 6.25
N LEU A 62 6.34 -24.50 7.23
CA LEU A 62 5.54 -25.28 8.16
C LEU A 62 4.69 -24.35 9.03
N GLU A 63 5.28 -23.30 9.60
CA GLU A 63 4.53 -22.28 10.37
C GLU A 63 3.47 -21.61 9.50
N LEU A 64 3.84 -21.23 8.27
CA LEU A 64 2.92 -20.66 7.30
C LEU A 64 1.71 -21.58 7.03
N LEU A 65 1.94 -22.87 6.78
CA LEU A 65 0.86 -23.82 6.52
C LEU A 65 -0.04 -24.03 7.74
N PHE A 66 0.52 -24.06 8.95
CA PHE A 66 -0.26 -24.13 10.18
C PHE A 66 -1.16 -22.90 10.36
N GLU A 67 -0.66 -21.70 10.09
CA GLU A 67 -1.48 -20.48 10.12
C GLU A 67 -2.55 -20.46 9.02
N LEU A 68 -2.32 -21.15 7.90
CA LEU A 68 -3.25 -21.22 6.77
C LEU A 68 -4.30 -22.33 6.86
N GLU A 69 -4.15 -23.29 7.78
CA GLU A 69 -5.07 -24.42 7.96
C GLU A 69 -6.56 -24.02 8.03
N PRO A 70 -6.95 -22.93 8.75
CA PRO A 70 -8.34 -22.50 8.83
C PRO A 70 -8.92 -22.00 7.50
N PHE A 71 -8.06 -21.59 6.56
CA PHE A 71 -8.44 -20.93 5.31
C PHE A 71 -8.39 -21.87 4.09
N GLY A 72 -7.82 -23.07 4.24
CA GLY A 72 -7.60 -24.01 3.14
C GLY A 72 -8.71 -25.04 2.88
N SER A 73 -9.77 -25.08 3.69
CA SER A 73 -10.64 -26.27 3.80
C SER A 73 -12.17 -26.02 3.70
N GLY A 74 -12.61 -24.82 3.32
CA GLY A 74 -14.04 -24.46 3.23
C GLY A 74 -14.61 -24.31 1.81
N LEU A 75 -15.91 -24.59 1.64
CA LEU A 75 -16.68 -24.26 0.43
C LEU A 75 -16.78 -22.73 0.19
N ASP A 76 -16.68 -21.95 1.26
CA ASP A 76 -16.54 -20.49 1.21
C ASP A 76 -15.07 -20.11 1.34
N LYS A 77 -14.50 -19.50 0.29
CA LYS A 77 -13.15 -18.91 0.34
C LYS A 77 -13.17 -17.72 1.28
N GLN A 78 -12.78 -17.93 2.54
CA GLN A 78 -12.60 -16.82 3.48
C GLN A 78 -11.52 -15.87 2.94
N PRO A 79 -11.75 -14.54 2.94
CA PRO A 79 -10.75 -13.61 2.48
C PRO A 79 -9.50 -13.66 3.35
N VAL A 80 -8.33 -13.90 2.76
CA VAL A 80 -7.05 -13.96 3.46
C VAL A 80 -5.94 -13.40 2.59
N LEU A 81 -5.08 -12.58 3.18
CA LEU A 81 -3.85 -12.11 2.56
C LEU A 81 -2.70 -13.03 2.94
N ILE A 82 -2.02 -13.57 1.93
CA ILE A 82 -0.82 -14.39 2.09
C ILE A 82 0.36 -13.61 1.55
N HIS A 83 1.25 -13.13 2.42
CA HIS A 83 2.43 -12.37 2.02
C HIS A 83 3.66 -13.27 1.87
N MET A 84 4.28 -13.21 0.70
CA MET A 84 5.44 -14.02 0.32
C MET A 84 6.62 -13.10 -0.03
N PRO A 85 7.37 -12.60 0.97
CA PRO A 85 8.55 -11.76 0.74
C PRO A 85 9.69 -12.61 0.16
N GLY A 86 10.41 -12.08 -0.83
CA GLY A 86 11.49 -12.79 -1.53
C GLY A 86 11.01 -13.71 -2.66
N PHE A 87 9.70 -13.82 -2.90
CA PHE A 87 9.15 -14.74 -3.91
C PHE A 87 8.63 -14.03 -5.16
N ASN A 88 8.68 -14.74 -6.28
CA ASN A 88 8.17 -14.32 -7.58
C ASN A 88 7.37 -15.48 -8.24
N GLU A 89 6.99 -15.35 -9.52
CA GLU A 89 6.20 -16.38 -10.24
C GLU A 89 6.87 -17.73 -10.36
N GLU A 90 8.18 -17.71 -10.43
CA GLU A 90 8.99 -18.89 -10.65
C GLU A 90 9.22 -19.57 -9.31
N SER A 91 9.73 -18.83 -8.33
CA SER A 91 10.07 -19.39 -7.02
C SER A 91 8.84 -19.86 -6.24
N ILE A 92 7.68 -19.20 -6.36
CA ILE A 92 6.45 -19.62 -5.67
C ILE A 92 5.98 -21.02 -6.10
N ARG A 93 6.29 -21.44 -7.33
CA ARG A 93 5.87 -22.75 -7.86
C ARG A 93 6.56 -23.93 -7.21
N ALA A 94 7.72 -23.69 -6.59
CA ALA A 94 8.47 -24.69 -5.85
C ALA A 94 8.13 -24.69 -4.34
N THR A 95 7.06 -23.99 -3.94
CA THR A 95 6.68 -23.86 -2.53
C THR A 95 5.43 -24.68 -2.20
N PRO A 96 5.26 -25.09 -0.93
CA PRO A 96 4.04 -25.74 -0.46
C PRO A 96 2.76 -24.90 -0.60
N VAL A 97 2.86 -23.58 -0.82
CA VAL A 97 1.69 -22.71 -1.01
C VAL A 97 1.20 -22.64 -2.47
N LEU A 98 1.73 -23.47 -3.37
CA LEU A 98 1.36 -23.51 -4.78
C LEU A 98 -0.15 -23.68 -4.99
N GLU A 99 -0.83 -24.52 -4.21
CA GLU A 99 -2.27 -24.76 -4.36
C GLU A 99 -3.10 -23.50 -4.08
N LEU A 100 -2.74 -22.75 -3.03
CA LEU A 100 -3.36 -21.47 -2.69
C LEU A 100 -3.01 -20.38 -3.71
N TYR A 101 -1.79 -20.39 -4.23
CA TYR A 101 -1.39 -19.49 -5.31
C TYR A 101 -2.14 -19.77 -6.62
N ALA A 102 -2.37 -21.05 -6.96
CA ALA A 102 -3.06 -21.45 -8.18
C ALA A 102 -4.58 -21.21 -8.10
N SER A 103 -5.16 -21.29 -6.90
CA SER A 103 -6.60 -21.13 -6.68
C SER A 103 -7.01 -19.72 -6.22
N GLY A 104 -6.05 -18.91 -5.76
CA GLY A 104 -6.24 -17.52 -5.33
C GLY A 104 -5.90 -16.51 -6.43
N VAL A 105 -5.95 -15.23 -6.06
CA VAL A 105 -5.49 -14.14 -6.93
C VAL A 105 -4.13 -13.65 -6.49
N ARG A 106 -3.30 -13.42 -7.48
CA ARG A 106 -1.97 -12.89 -7.30
C ARG A 106 -2.00 -11.38 -7.20
N PHE A 107 -1.43 -10.86 -6.12
CA PHE A 107 -1.15 -9.44 -5.95
C PHE A 107 0.34 -9.15 -6.09
N ARG A 108 0.65 -8.04 -6.76
CA ARG A 108 1.99 -7.46 -6.82
C ARG A 108 1.87 -5.96 -6.92
N LYS A 109 2.79 -5.30 -6.23
CA LYS A 109 2.98 -3.87 -6.36
C LYS A 109 4.46 -3.57 -6.35
N SER A 110 4.97 -3.02 -7.45
CA SER A 110 6.31 -2.43 -7.44
C SER A 110 6.31 -1.23 -6.50
N PHE A 111 7.35 -1.12 -5.66
CA PHE A 111 7.50 0.01 -4.75
C PHE A 111 7.54 1.35 -5.52
N GLU A 112 8.29 1.40 -6.62
CA GLU A 112 8.31 2.54 -7.52
C GLU A 112 6.91 2.89 -8.04
N THR A 113 6.15 1.90 -8.51
CA THR A 113 4.80 2.13 -9.03
C THR A 113 3.86 2.66 -7.94
N LEU A 114 3.94 2.11 -6.73
CA LEU A 114 3.16 2.59 -5.59
C LEU A 114 3.44 4.06 -5.27
N VAL A 115 4.73 4.43 -5.15
CA VAL A 115 5.12 5.81 -4.84
C VAL A 115 4.67 6.76 -5.96
N ARG A 116 4.88 6.38 -7.23
CA ARG A 116 4.42 7.17 -8.38
C ARG A 116 2.93 7.41 -8.34
N GLU A 117 2.13 6.36 -8.18
CA GLU A 117 0.67 6.46 -8.13
C GLU A 117 0.19 7.31 -6.94
N ALA A 118 0.78 7.14 -5.76
CA ALA A 118 0.46 7.96 -4.59
C ALA A 118 0.82 9.45 -4.81
N ALA A 119 1.89 9.73 -5.55
CA ALA A 119 2.36 11.08 -5.85
C ALA A 119 1.63 11.76 -7.03
N VAL A 120 0.83 11.02 -7.83
CA VAL A 120 0.11 11.60 -8.99
C VAL A 120 -0.71 12.82 -8.58
N GLY A 121 -0.51 13.92 -9.32
CA GLY A 121 -1.21 15.20 -9.08
C GLY A 121 -0.77 15.94 -7.82
N ARG A 122 0.25 15.44 -7.10
CA ARG A 122 0.76 16.02 -5.85
C ARG A 122 2.19 16.52 -5.97
N VAL A 123 3.04 15.80 -6.71
CA VAL A 123 4.47 16.08 -6.84
C VAL A 123 4.87 15.94 -8.32
N ALA A 124 5.87 16.70 -8.79
CA ALA A 124 6.33 16.59 -10.16
C ALA A 124 7.04 15.23 -10.39
N ALA A 125 6.91 14.68 -11.61
CA ALA A 125 7.50 13.38 -11.93
C ALA A 125 9.03 13.33 -11.70
N SER A 126 9.74 14.42 -12.02
CA SER A 126 11.19 14.52 -11.80
C SER A 126 11.60 14.47 -10.33
N GLU A 127 10.76 14.98 -9.43
CA GLU A 127 11.02 14.90 -7.98
C GLU A 127 10.77 13.48 -7.46
N VAL A 128 9.75 12.79 -8.00
CA VAL A 128 9.52 11.36 -7.71
C VAL A 128 10.72 10.53 -8.17
N ASP A 129 11.25 10.79 -9.37
CA ASP A 129 12.42 10.10 -9.91
C ASP A 129 13.66 10.31 -9.03
N ALA A 130 13.93 11.55 -8.64
CA ALA A 130 15.04 11.89 -7.76
C ALA A 130 14.92 11.24 -6.38
N PHE A 131 13.70 11.15 -5.84
CA PHE A 131 13.43 10.48 -4.58
C PHE A 131 13.70 8.96 -4.68
N LEU A 132 13.14 8.30 -5.70
CA LEU A 132 13.26 6.86 -5.91
C LEU A 132 14.69 6.39 -6.22
N ALA A 133 15.53 7.27 -6.77
CA ALA A 133 16.93 6.96 -7.07
C ALA A 133 17.77 6.59 -5.83
N ASN A 134 17.30 6.90 -4.62
CA ASN A 134 17.99 6.58 -3.36
C ASN A 134 17.51 5.27 -2.71
N GLU A 135 16.70 4.46 -3.40
CA GLU A 135 16.10 3.23 -2.88
C GLU A 135 15.44 3.41 -1.49
N PRO A 136 14.49 4.36 -1.35
CA PRO A 136 13.95 4.71 -0.04
C PRO A 136 13.04 3.62 0.53
N SER A 137 12.85 3.62 1.85
CA SER A 137 11.88 2.76 2.51
C SER A 137 10.44 3.26 2.32
N LEU A 138 9.46 2.41 2.65
CA LEU A 138 8.05 2.81 2.64
C LEU A 138 7.77 3.95 3.64
N GLU A 139 8.38 3.90 4.82
CA GLU A 139 8.27 4.94 5.84
C GLU A 139 8.91 6.25 5.39
N GLU A 140 10.00 6.19 4.63
CA GLU A 140 10.61 7.36 3.98
C GLU A 140 9.71 7.95 2.91
N ALA A 141 9.08 7.12 2.09
CA ALA A 141 8.13 7.58 1.07
C ALA A 141 6.90 8.25 1.68
N ASP A 142 6.38 7.70 2.77
CA ASP A 142 5.30 8.31 3.54
C ASP A 142 5.68 9.68 4.08
N ARG A 143 6.84 9.80 4.74
CA ARG A 143 7.33 11.09 5.26
C ARG A 143 7.55 12.11 4.15
N TRP A 144 8.18 11.70 3.06
CA TRP A 144 8.48 12.55 1.92
C TRP A 144 7.20 13.10 1.27
N LEU A 145 6.22 12.23 0.99
CA LEU A 145 4.98 12.66 0.34
C LEU A 145 4.10 13.50 1.28
N ALA A 146 4.08 13.18 2.58
CA ALA A 146 3.38 14.00 3.58
C ALA A 146 3.98 15.42 3.69
N ALA A 147 5.31 15.53 3.67
CA ALA A 147 5.99 16.82 3.68
C ALA A 147 5.69 17.63 2.41
N ALA A 148 5.73 17.01 1.23
CA ALA A 148 5.42 17.68 -0.03
C ALA A 148 3.96 18.16 -0.11
N MET A 149 3.02 17.43 0.50
CA MET A 149 1.62 17.85 0.60
C MET A 149 1.41 19.03 1.56
N SER A 150 2.14 19.04 2.67
CA SER A 150 2.05 20.10 3.68
C SER A 150 2.65 21.40 3.16
N GLY A 151 3.85 21.36 2.56
CA GLY A 151 4.53 22.54 2.01
C GLY A 151 3.71 23.25 0.93
N ARG A 152 3.05 22.52 0.02
CA ARG A 152 2.17 23.15 -0.98
C ARG A 152 0.94 23.83 -0.38
N SER A 153 0.43 23.32 0.74
CA SER A 153 -0.70 23.94 1.43
C SER A 153 -0.26 25.26 2.06
N GLU A 154 0.94 25.29 2.65
CA GLU A 154 1.55 26.51 3.19
C GLU A 154 1.86 27.54 2.08
N ASP A 155 2.41 27.10 0.95
CA ASP A 155 2.69 27.96 -0.21
C ASP A 155 1.43 28.60 -0.79
N LEU A 156 0.33 27.83 -0.89
CA LEU A 156 -0.96 28.35 -1.32
C LEU A 156 -1.51 29.38 -0.33
N LEU A 157 -1.46 29.09 0.97
CA LEU A 157 -1.91 30.03 2.00
C LEU A 157 -1.13 31.35 1.92
N ARG A 158 0.19 31.27 1.78
CA ARG A 158 1.04 32.46 1.60
C ARG A 158 0.70 33.23 0.33
N PHE A 159 0.48 32.54 -0.79
CA PHE A 159 0.04 33.20 -2.01
C PHE A 159 -1.31 33.91 -1.84
N LEU A 160 -2.27 33.30 -1.15
CA LEU A 160 -3.57 33.93 -0.86
C LEU A 160 -3.44 35.14 0.06
N GLU A 161 -2.53 35.09 1.04
CA GLU A 161 -2.20 36.23 1.91
C GLU A 161 -1.56 37.38 1.12
N ASP A 162 -0.62 37.06 0.21
CA ASP A 162 0.09 38.05 -0.62
C ASP A 162 -0.82 38.71 -1.66
N VAL A 163 -1.76 37.96 -2.24
CA VAL A 163 -2.70 38.44 -3.28
C VAL A 163 -3.85 39.25 -2.67
N GLY A 164 -4.16 39.05 -1.39
CA GLY A 164 -5.20 39.76 -0.66
C GLY A 164 -6.63 39.44 -1.13
N PRO A 165 -7.65 39.72 -0.29
CA PRO A 165 -9.04 39.35 -0.58
C PRO A 165 -9.67 40.07 -1.80
N ALA A 166 -9.05 41.13 -2.32
CA ALA A 166 -9.58 41.91 -3.43
C ALA A 166 -9.54 41.15 -4.77
N VAL A 167 -8.48 40.38 -5.04
CA VAL A 167 -8.30 39.67 -6.33
C VAL A 167 -9.18 38.40 -6.41
N LEU A 168 -9.52 37.80 -5.27
CA LEU A 168 -10.44 36.65 -5.20
C LEU A 168 -11.87 37.03 -5.63
N VAL A 169 -12.30 38.27 -5.36
CA VAL A 169 -13.63 38.77 -5.78
C VAL A 169 -13.67 39.02 -7.28
N GLU A 170 -12.58 39.49 -7.90
CA GLU A 170 -12.48 39.64 -9.36
C GLU A 170 -12.37 38.29 -10.09
N ALA A 171 -11.74 37.27 -9.49
CA ALA A 171 -11.62 35.94 -10.09
C ALA A 171 -12.91 35.10 -10.01
N LEU A 172 -13.76 35.34 -9.01
CA LEU A 172 -15.07 34.68 -8.85
C LEU A 172 -16.24 35.53 -9.38
N GLY A 173 -16.02 36.84 -9.54
CA GLY A 173 -16.94 37.79 -10.16
C GLY A 173 -16.61 37.98 -11.63
N GLY A 174 -16.92 36.97 -12.45
CA GLY A 174 -17.09 37.22 -13.88
C GLY A 174 -18.14 38.32 -14.08
N ASP A 175 -17.77 39.35 -14.83
CA ASP A 175 -18.55 40.56 -15.18
C ASP A 175 -19.97 40.22 -15.73
N PRO A 176 -20.97 41.13 -15.62
CA PRO A 176 -22.39 40.86 -15.87
C PRO A 176 -22.77 40.63 -17.34
#